data_AF-A0A1X7UG94-F1
#
_entry.id   AF-A0A1X7UG94-F1
#
_cell.length_a   1.000
_cell.length_b   1.000
_cell.length_c   1.000
_cell.angle_alpha   90.00
_cell.angle_beta   90.00
_cell.angle_gamma   90.00
#
_symmetry.space_group_name_H-M   'P 1'
#
loop_
_entity.id
_entity.type
_entity.pdbx_description
1 polymer ?
#
loop_
_entity_poly.entity_id
_entity_poly.type
_entity_poly.pdbx_seq_one_letter_code
_entity_poly.pdbx_strand_id
1 'polypeptide(L)'
;MKMMVLLKVTKFQVSLPQSLLTNMIPPSIVHVIVANCYFDFRETLSLTVYPSIGTYDGFPSKRNYQIVIPNFWPAEEVQLNSNSLSYCPLRDSFDEYTSDCWTYDGSTLSLIVIIVTPQATSDAVNVQVAYTQFNVFDPYNINININGESKSVGFTGMVRRLVNIKQYLDDQWGIIHTLYQEDYRSLIDASEAGIRITYSPTDIGSLINGFRDNMEDTYNSVPKLNVNSTLREFLKAQLTLN
;
A
#
# COMPACT_ATOMS: atom_id res chain seq x y z
N MET A 1 14.16 24.50 -15.74
CA MET A 1 14.56 23.73 -14.55
C MET A 1 13.33 23.61 -13.65
N LYS A 2 12.62 22.48 -13.69
CA LYS A 2 11.42 22.24 -12.85
C LYS A 2 11.92 21.79 -11.47
N MET A 3 11.58 22.53 -10.42
CA MET A 3 11.95 22.20 -9.05
C MET A 3 10.78 21.46 -8.39
N MET A 4 11.00 20.20 -8.05
CA MET A 4 10.01 19.32 -7.41
C MET A 4 10.21 19.36 -5.89
N VAL A 5 9.12 19.50 -5.12
CA VAL A 5 9.16 19.46 -3.66
C VAL A 5 8.40 18.21 -3.20
N LEU A 6 9.11 17.26 -2.62
CA LEU A 6 8.54 16.07 -1.99
C LEU A 6 8.17 16.41 -0.54
N LEU A 7 6.87 16.40 -0.22
CA LEU A 7 6.38 16.60 1.15
C LEU A 7 6.06 15.24 1.78
N LYS A 8 6.83 14.86 2.81
CA LYS A 8 6.57 13.68 3.65
C LYS A 8 5.80 14.14 4.90
N VAL A 9 4.52 13.78 5.01
CA VAL A 9 3.68 14.14 6.16
C VAL A 9 3.89 13.12 7.29
N THR A 10 4.19 13.60 8.50
CA THR A 10 4.59 12.77 9.67
C THR A 10 3.67 12.92 10.90
N LYS A 11 2.56 13.67 10.81
CA LYS A 11 1.62 13.81 11.94
C LYS A 11 0.16 13.71 11.48
N PHE A 12 -0.57 12.84 12.16
CA PHE A 12 -2.02 12.67 12.06
C PHE A 12 -2.70 13.38 13.24
N GLN A 13 -3.78 14.11 12.97
CA GLN A 13 -4.81 14.39 13.97
C GLN A 13 -6.13 13.85 13.43
N VAL A 14 -6.63 12.80 14.07
CA VAL A 14 -7.94 12.22 13.79
C VAL A 14 -8.91 12.80 14.83
N SER A 15 -9.95 13.49 14.38
CA SER A 15 -11.08 13.90 15.24
C SER A 15 -12.23 12.91 15.05
N LEU A 16 -12.45 12.05 16.04
CA LEU A 16 -13.60 11.12 16.05
C LEU A 16 -14.87 11.84 16.55
N PRO A 17 -16.04 11.64 15.92
CA PRO A 17 -17.31 12.14 16.45
C PRO A 17 -17.78 11.31 17.65
N GLN A 18 -18.19 12.00 18.72
CA GLN A 18 -18.39 11.46 20.07
C GLN A 18 -19.76 10.76 20.30
N SER A 19 -20.47 10.32 19.26
CA SER A 19 -21.91 10.01 19.35
C SER A 19 -22.30 8.53 19.35
N LEU A 20 -21.51 7.62 19.93
CA LEU A 20 -21.87 6.18 20.02
C LEU A 20 -21.61 5.55 21.40
N LEU A 21 -21.81 6.31 22.49
CA LEU A 21 -21.78 5.78 23.86
C LEU A 21 -23.12 5.94 24.57
N THR A 22 -24.21 5.44 23.99
CA THR A 22 -25.44 5.16 24.75
C THR A 22 -26.35 4.25 23.92
N ASN A 23 -26.44 2.97 24.30
CA ASN A 23 -27.72 2.32 24.59
C ASN A 23 -27.50 0.86 25.01
N MET A 24 -27.76 0.61 26.29
CA MET A 24 -27.94 -0.70 26.91
C MET A 24 -29.22 -1.36 26.38
N ILE A 25 -29.17 -2.65 26.01
CA ILE A 25 -30.36 -3.51 25.82
C ILE A 25 -30.13 -4.86 26.54
N PRO A 26 -31.12 -5.42 27.27
CA PRO A 26 -30.97 -6.52 28.25
C PRO A 26 -31.05 -7.93 27.61
N PRO A 27 -30.83 -9.03 28.38
CA PRO A 27 -30.46 -10.32 27.82
C PRO A 27 -31.68 -11.20 27.52
N SER A 28 -31.87 -11.55 26.24
CA SER A 28 -32.71 -12.68 25.83
C SER A 28 -32.05 -13.36 24.63
N ILE A 29 -31.95 -14.68 24.70
CA ILE A 29 -31.23 -15.60 23.83
C ILE A 29 -31.48 -15.31 22.34
N VAL A 30 -30.41 -14.99 21.61
CA VAL A 30 -30.40 -14.89 20.14
C VAL A 30 -29.42 -15.93 19.62
N HIS A 31 -29.91 -16.79 18.72
CA HIS A 31 -29.08 -17.65 17.88
C HIS A 31 -27.93 -16.83 17.28
N VAL A 32 -26.70 -17.14 17.65
CA VAL A 32 -25.51 -16.51 17.07
C VAL A 32 -25.35 -17.05 15.65
N ILE A 33 -26.02 -16.42 14.71
CA ILE A 33 -25.54 -16.40 13.33
C ILE A 33 -24.34 -15.45 13.38
N VAL A 34 -23.12 -15.99 13.34
CA VAL A 34 -21.91 -15.21 13.09
C VAL A 34 -21.97 -14.78 11.63
N ALA A 35 -22.76 -13.76 11.34
CA ALA A 35 -22.56 -12.95 10.16
C ALA A 35 -21.34 -12.08 10.47
N ASN A 36 -20.23 -12.30 9.77
CA ASN A 36 -19.10 -11.36 9.77
C ASN A 36 -19.60 -10.04 9.15
N CYS A 37 -20.21 -9.20 9.96
CA CYS A 37 -20.61 -7.85 9.58
C CYS A 37 -19.33 -7.01 9.56
N TYR A 38 -18.73 -6.86 8.38
CA TYR A 38 -17.65 -5.91 8.15
C TYR A 38 -18.26 -4.50 8.11
N PHE A 39 -17.89 -3.66 9.07
CA PHE A 39 -18.24 -2.25 9.04
C PHE A 39 -17.14 -1.51 8.25
N ASP A 40 -17.47 -1.10 7.02
CA ASP A 40 -16.65 -0.18 6.24
C ASP A 40 -17.00 1.25 6.67
N PHE A 41 -16.03 1.97 7.23
CA PHE A 41 -16.20 3.39 7.53
C PHE A 41 -15.56 4.23 6.44
N ARG A 42 -16.38 5.08 5.80
CA ARG A 42 -15.90 6.08 4.87
C ARG A 42 -15.29 7.23 5.67
N GLU A 43 -14.01 7.50 5.42
CA GLU A 43 -13.24 8.55 6.06
C GLU A 43 -12.75 9.57 5.03
N THR A 44 -12.39 10.76 5.52
CA THR A 44 -11.84 11.83 4.70
C THR A 44 -10.52 12.31 5.27
N LEU A 45 -9.47 12.32 4.45
CA LEU A 45 -8.18 12.94 4.74
C LEU A 45 -8.07 14.27 3.98
N SER A 46 -7.77 15.35 4.70
CA SER A 46 -7.52 16.68 4.13
C SER A 46 -6.05 17.05 4.22
N LEU A 47 -5.47 17.45 3.09
CA LEU A 47 -4.08 17.87 2.95
C LEU A 47 -4.05 19.28 2.38
N THR A 48 -3.30 20.17 3.02
CA THR A 48 -3.13 21.55 2.56
C THR A 48 -1.65 21.85 2.37
N VAL A 49 -1.26 22.21 1.15
CA VAL A 49 0.01 22.89 0.88
C VAL A 49 -0.25 24.37 1.03
N TYR A 50 0.29 24.97 2.09
CA TYR A 50 0.11 26.39 2.37
C TYR A 50 0.84 27.28 1.35
N PRO A 51 0.36 28.51 1.13
CA PRO A 51 1.07 29.51 0.35
C PRO A 51 2.52 29.68 0.80
N SER A 52 3.40 29.92 -0.16
CA SER A 52 4.78 30.25 0.15
C SER A 52 4.87 31.67 0.71
N ILE A 53 5.65 31.84 1.78
CA ILE A 53 5.89 33.14 2.42
C ILE A 53 7.28 33.63 2.01
N GLY A 54 7.34 34.85 1.50
CA GLY A 54 8.58 35.49 1.03
C GLY A 54 8.93 35.15 -0.42
N THR A 55 9.79 35.97 -1.01
CA THR A 55 10.28 35.82 -2.39
C THR A 55 11.78 36.09 -2.43
N TYR A 56 12.46 35.48 -3.40
CA TYR A 56 13.85 35.75 -3.75
C TYR A 56 14.01 35.68 -5.27
N ASP A 57 15.11 36.20 -5.81
CA ASP A 57 15.36 36.19 -7.25
C ASP A 57 15.43 34.74 -7.78
N GLY A 58 14.53 34.40 -8.69
CA GLY A 58 14.37 33.04 -9.21
C GLY A 58 13.34 32.19 -8.46
N PHE A 59 12.63 32.72 -7.46
CA PHE A 59 11.54 32.02 -6.81
C PHE A 59 10.41 31.73 -7.81
N PRO A 60 10.02 30.45 -8.02
CA PRO A 60 9.02 30.11 -9.01
C PRO A 60 7.63 30.59 -8.56
N SER A 61 6.92 31.32 -9.43
CA SER A 61 5.55 31.80 -9.16
C SER A 61 4.51 30.69 -9.26
N LYS A 62 4.85 29.54 -9.87
CA LYS A 62 4.00 28.37 -10.00
C LYS A 62 4.77 27.08 -9.80
N ARG A 63 4.10 26.04 -9.29
CA ARG A 63 4.66 24.70 -9.08
C ARG A 63 3.69 23.60 -9.46
N ASN A 64 4.26 22.49 -9.89
CA ASN A 64 3.59 21.21 -10.04
C ASN A 64 3.86 20.39 -8.78
N TYR A 65 2.97 19.47 -8.44
CA TYR A 65 3.10 18.66 -7.23
C TYR A 65 2.91 17.18 -7.51
N GLN A 66 3.74 16.37 -6.84
CA GLN A 66 3.48 14.96 -6.61
C GLN A 66 3.39 14.77 -5.11
N ILE A 67 2.18 14.50 -4.62
CA ILE A 67 1.91 14.28 -3.20
C ILE A 67 1.80 12.78 -2.99
N VAL A 68 2.69 12.22 -2.17
CA VAL A 68 2.73 10.79 -1.87
C VAL A 68 2.30 10.59 -0.42
N ILE A 69 1.24 9.81 -0.23
CA ILE A 69 0.73 9.40 1.08
C ILE A 69 1.07 7.92 1.26
N PRO A 70 2.18 7.60 1.96
CA PRO A 70 2.63 6.23 2.10
C PRO A 70 1.76 5.46 3.08
N ASN A 71 1.68 4.14 2.90
CA ASN A 71 0.93 3.21 3.75
C ASN A 71 -0.52 3.67 3.99
N PHE A 72 -1.18 4.05 2.90
CA PHE A 72 -2.52 4.61 2.91
C PHE A 72 -3.46 3.74 2.11
N TRP A 73 -4.75 3.78 2.43
CA TRP A 73 -5.76 3.06 1.68
C TRP A 73 -5.97 3.68 0.29
N PRO A 74 -6.32 2.89 -0.73
CA PRO A 74 -6.79 3.41 -2.00
C PRO A 74 -7.92 4.40 -1.81
N ALA A 75 -7.90 5.47 -2.59
CA ALA A 75 -8.96 6.45 -2.56
C ALA A 75 -10.20 5.92 -3.30
N GLU A 76 -11.38 6.25 -2.78
CA GLU A 76 -12.64 6.17 -3.54
C GLU A 76 -12.84 7.44 -4.36
N GLU A 77 -12.41 8.57 -3.80
CA GLU A 77 -12.54 9.88 -4.40
C GLU A 77 -11.37 10.77 -3.97
N VAL A 78 -10.82 11.54 -4.90
CA VAL A 78 -9.83 12.56 -4.61
C VAL A 78 -10.31 13.87 -5.21
N GLN A 79 -10.21 14.96 -4.45
CA GLN A 79 -10.54 16.30 -4.91
C GLN A 79 -9.34 17.23 -4.77
N LEU A 80 -9.12 18.08 -5.77
CA LEU A 80 -8.16 19.18 -5.79
C LEU A 80 -8.91 20.50 -5.85
N ASN A 81 -8.84 21.32 -4.80
CA ASN A 81 -9.55 22.60 -4.71
C ASN A 81 -11.05 22.46 -5.10
N SER A 82 -11.70 21.41 -4.58
CA SER A 82 -13.10 21.03 -4.85
C SER A 82 -13.39 20.41 -6.24
N ASN A 83 -12.39 20.24 -7.11
CA ASN A 83 -12.54 19.53 -8.37
C ASN A 83 -12.15 18.06 -8.20
N SER A 84 -13.03 17.13 -8.58
CA SER A 84 -12.71 15.70 -8.53
C SER A 84 -11.59 15.36 -9.52
N LEU A 85 -10.59 14.63 -9.03
CA LEU A 85 -9.52 14.06 -9.83
C LEU A 85 -9.89 12.64 -10.26
N SER A 86 -9.65 12.32 -11.53
CA SER A 86 -9.82 10.95 -12.03
C SER A 86 -8.64 10.06 -11.66
N TYR A 87 -8.89 8.76 -11.56
CA TYR A 87 -7.84 7.76 -11.46
C TYR A 87 -7.00 7.72 -12.75
N CYS A 88 -5.69 7.54 -12.61
CA CYS A 88 -4.76 7.32 -13.72
C CYS A 88 -3.82 6.14 -13.41
N PRO A 89 -3.33 5.42 -14.44
CA PRO A 89 -2.31 4.39 -14.24
C PRO A 89 -1.02 4.97 -13.65
N LEU A 90 -0.35 4.17 -12.80
CA LEU A 90 0.98 4.48 -12.31
C LEU A 90 1.97 4.55 -13.49
N ARG A 91 2.88 5.53 -13.47
CA ARG A 91 3.91 5.77 -14.49
C ARG A 91 5.29 5.79 -13.86
N ASP A 92 6.30 5.52 -14.68
CA ASP A 92 7.70 5.50 -14.24
C ASP A 92 8.23 6.91 -13.99
N SER A 93 7.71 7.91 -14.72
CA SER A 93 8.12 9.30 -14.56
C SER A 93 6.95 10.29 -14.48
N PHE A 94 7.18 11.37 -13.73
CA PHE A 94 6.17 12.42 -13.55
C PHE A 94 5.82 13.15 -14.86
N ASP A 95 6.76 13.27 -15.80
CA ASP A 95 6.55 13.98 -17.06
C ASP A 95 5.66 13.21 -18.06
N GLU A 96 5.32 11.94 -17.78
CA GLU A 96 4.37 11.16 -18.58
C GLU A 96 2.90 11.52 -18.29
N TYR A 97 2.62 12.23 -17.20
CA TYR A 97 1.27 12.65 -16.86
C TYR A 97 0.88 13.91 -17.64
N THR A 98 -0.28 13.87 -18.29
CA THR A 98 -0.79 14.97 -19.11
C THR A 98 -1.95 15.73 -18.47
N SER A 99 -2.49 15.23 -17.35
CA SER A 99 -3.61 15.83 -16.62
C SER A 99 -3.48 15.55 -15.13
N ASP A 100 -4.08 16.42 -14.31
CA ASP A 100 -4.17 16.18 -12.87
C ASP A 100 -4.97 14.91 -12.61
N CYS A 101 -4.45 14.04 -11.77
CA CYS A 101 -5.05 12.74 -11.50
C CYS A 101 -4.54 12.19 -10.16
N TRP A 102 -5.07 11.05 -9.76
CA TRP A 102 -4.51 10.27 -8.66
C TRP A 102 -4.26 8.83 -9.10
N THR A 103 -3.29 8.20 -8.47
CA THR A 103 -2.94 6.80 -8.71
C THR A 103 -2.59 6.12 -7.40
N TYR A 104 -2.38 4.81 -7.45
CA TYR A 104 -2.04 4.01 -6.28
C TYR A 104 -0.89 3.07 -6.61
N ASP A 105 0.14 3.07 -5.77
CA ASP A 105 1.25 2.12 -5.84
C ASP A 105 1.06 1.04 -4.77
N GLY A 106 0.60 -0.13 -5.19
CA GLY A 106 0.40 -1.28 -4.33
C GLY A 106 1.70 -1.89 -3.79
N SER A 107 2.85 -1.65 -4.42
CA SER A 107 4.14 -2.15 -3.92
C SER A 107 4.60 -1.43 -2.64
N THR A 108 4.20 -0.17 -2.49
CA THR A 108 4.50 0.67 -1.32
C THR A 108 3.26 1.04 -0.52
N LEU A 109 2.08 0.56 -0.92
CA LEU A 109 0.77 0.94 -0.39
C LEU A 109 0.60 2.46 -0.33
N SER A 110 0.94 3.16 -1.43
CA SER A 110 0.95 4.61 -1.47
C SER A 110 -0.17 5.17 -2.35
N LEU A 111 -0.97 6.08 -1.80
CA LEU A 111 -1.81 6.96 -2.62
C LEU A 111 -0.96 8.10 -3.17
N ILE A 112 -1.03 8.34 -4.47
CA ILE A 112 -0.22 9.37 -5.13
C ILE A 112 -1.16 10.32 -5.85
N VAL A 113 -1.11 11.60 -5.49
CA VAL A 113 -1.85 12.68 -6.16
C VAL A 113 -0.89 13.44 -7.06
N ILE A 114 -1.23 13.49 -8.34
CA ILE A 114 -0.43 14.07 -9.43
C ILE A 114 -1.10 15.37 -9.87
N ILE A 115 -0.38 16.48 -9.71
CA ILE A 115 -0.83 17.83 -10.08
C ILE A 115 0.15 18.40 -11.10
N VAL A 116 -0.13 18.19 -12.38
CA VAL A 116 0.66 18.69 -13.52
C VAL A 116 0.24 20.09 -13.95
N THR A 117 -0.99 20.51 -13.63
CA THR A 117 -1.41 21.90 -13.82
C THR A 117 -0.68 22.77 -12.82
N PRO A 118 0.16 23.74 -13.27
CA PRO A 118 0.95 24.54 -12.35
C PRO A 118 0.07 25.41 -11.44
N GLN A 119 0.17 25.20 -10.13
CA GLN A 119 -0.55 25.98 -9.12
C GLN A 119 0.27 27.19 -8.71
N ALA A 120 -0.39 28.31 -8.45
CA ALA A 120 0.28 29.52 -7.96
C ALA A 120 0.87 29.27 -6.57
N THR A 121 2.11 29.70 -6.33
CA THR A 121 2.74 29.56 -5.00
C THR A 121 2.19 30.54 -3.97
N SER A 122 1.41 31.53 -4.41
CA SER A 122 0.68 32.47 -3.55
C SER A 122 -0.60 31.86 -2.96
N ASP A 123 -1.06 30.74 -3.51
CA ASP A 123 -2.36 30.16 -3.19
C ASP A 123 -2.17 28.84 -2.44
N ALA A 124 -3.15 28.49 -1.60
CA ALA A 124 -3.17 27.19 -0.95
C ALA A 124 -3.61 26.12 -1.95
N VAL A 125 -2.95 24.96 -1.92
CA VAL A 125 -3.38 23.77 -2.67
C VAL A 125 -4.03 22.81 -1.68
N ASN A 126 -5.32 22.55 -1.85
CA ASN A 126 -6.09 21.68 -0.97
C ASN A 126 -6.43 20.38 -1.68
N VAL A 127 -6.04 19.26 -1.08
CA VAL A 127 -6.37 17.91 -1.54
C VAL A 127 -7.25 17.26 -0.47
N GLN A 128 -8.40 16.75 -0.88
CA GLN A 128 -9.26 15.92 -0.04
C GLN A 128 -9.32 14.52 -0.62
N VAL A 129 -9.22 13.52 0.25
CA VAL A 129 -9.24 12.12 -0.15
C VAL A 129 -10.32 11.43 0.67
N ALA A 130 -11.34 10.90 0.00
CA ALA A 130 -12.27 9.97 0.60
C ALA A 130 -11.75 8.54 0.40
N TYR A 131 -11.75 7.75 1.45
CA TYR A 131 -11.29 6.35 1.42
C TYR A 131 -12.13 5.52 2.38
N THR A 132 -12.18 4.21 2.13
CA THR A 132 -12.73 3.25 3.08
C THR A 132 -11.58 2.58 3.82
N GLN A 133 -11.62 2.66 5.15
CA GLN A 133 -10.72 1.87 5.97
C GLN A 133 -11.26 0.45 6.11
N PHE A 134 -10.46 -0.51 5.67
CA PHE A 134 -10.76 -1.92 5.91
C PHE A 134 -10.33 -2.27 7.35
N ASN A 135 -11.30 -2.24 8.28
CA ASN A 135 -11.12 -2.53 9.72
C ASN A 135 -10.56 -3.92 10.05
N VAL A 136 -10.40 -4.78 9.04
CA VAL A 136 -9.98 -6.17 9.19
C VAL A 136 -8.46 -6.29 9.24
N PHE A 137 -7.71 -5.23 8.91
CA PHE A 137 -6.31 -5.38 8.59
C PHE A 137 -5.47 -4.12 8.82
N ASP A 138 -4.34 -4.31 9.49
CA ASP A 138 -3.27 -3.32 9.59
C ASP A 138 -2.16 -3.68 8.58
N PRO A 139 -1.89 -2.86 7.54
CA PRO A 139 -0.82 -3.13 6.57
C PRO A 139 0.58 -3.20 7.17
N TYR A 140 0.78 -2.71 8.38
CA TYR A 140 2.02 -2.86 9.13
C TYR A 140 2.12 -4.21 9.85
N ASN A 141 1.00 -4.86 10.13
CA ASN A 141 0.92 -6.02 11.00
C ASN A 141 0.02 -7.11 10.38
N ILE A 142 0.52 -7.75 9.32
CA ILE A 142 -0.10 -8.95 8.77
C ILE A 142 0.23 -10.11 9.68
N ASN A 143 -0.78 -10.65 10.35
CA ASN A 143 -0.61 -11.88 11.10
C ASN A 143 -0.62 -13.07 10.12
N ILE A 144 0.51 -13.77 10.04
CA ILE A 144 0.68 -15.03 9.33
C ILE A 144 0.89 -16.16 10.35
N ASN A 145 0.36 -17.34 10.08
CA ASN A 145 0.58 -18.52 10.89
C ASN A 145 1.73 -19.36 10.33
N ILE A 146 2.78 -19.51 11.14
CA ILE A 146 3.95 -20.30 10.80
C ILE A 146 4.12 -21.37 11.87
N ASN A 147 3.95 -22.64 11.49
CA ASN A 147 4.11 -23.79 12.41
C ASN A 147 3.27 -23.69 13.70
N GLY A 148 2.11 -23.04 13.67
CA GLY A 148 1.25 -22.82 14.83
C GLY A 148 1.58 -21.57 15.65
N GLU A 149 2.62 -20.82 15.27
CA GLU A 149 2.96 -19.52 15.86
C GLU A 149 2.45 -18.38 14.97
N SER A 150 1.71 -17.45 15.56
CA SER A 150 1.32 -16.22 14.87
C SER A 150 2.50 -15.26 14.82
N LYS A 151 2.93 -14.89 13.62
CA LYS A 151 3.97 -13.89 13.37
C LYS A 151 3.38 -12.69 12.68
N SER A 152 3.83 -11.49 13.05
CA SER A 152 3.41 -10.26 12.39
C SER A 152 4.47 -9.84 11.39
N VAL A 153 4.06 -9.56 10.15
CA VAL A 153 4.94 -9.08 9.09
C VAL A 153 4.36 -7.82 8.44
N GLY A 154 5.19 -6.85 8.11
CA GLY A 154 4.75 -5.68 7.35
C GLY A 154 4.61 -6.01 5.86
N PHE A 155 3.50 -5.62 5.24
CA PHE A 155 3.20 -5.92 3.82
C PHE A 155 4.34 -5.47 2.89
N THR A 156 4.65 -4.17 2.92
CA THR A 156 5.58 -3.53 1.96
C THR A 156 7.01 -4.07 2.09
N GLY A 157 7.47 -4.25 3.32
CA GLY A 157 8.78 -4.84 3.60
C GLY A 157 8.87 -6.28 3.11
N MET A 158 7.82 -7.07 3.32
CA MET A 158 7.81 -8.48 2.94
C MET A 158 7.70 -8.66 1.42
N VAL A 159 6.79 -7.95 0.74
CA VAL A 159 6.70 -7.98 -0.73
C VAL A 159 8.05 -7.67 -1.37
N ARG A 160 8.76 -6.64 -0.92
CA ARG A 160 10.10 -6.30 -1.43
C ARG A 160 11.10 -7.44 -1.23
N ARG A 161 11.08 -8.12 -0.08
CA ARG A 161 11.95 -9.27 0.19
C ARG A 161 11.60 -10.45 -0.72
N LEU A 162 10.31 -10.74 -0.92
CA LEU A 162 9.87 -11.81 -1.81
C LEU A 162 10.23 -11.55 -3.27
N VAL A 163 10.12 -10.31 -3.75
CA VAL A 163 10.58 -9.91 -5.09
C VAL A 163 12.09 -10.20 -5.24
N ASN A 164 12.89 -9.84 -4.25
CA ASN A 164 14.33 -10.14 -4.27
C ASN A 164 14.60 -11.65 -4.26
N ILE A 165 13.87 -12.43 -3.45
CA ILE A 165 14.00 -13.88 -3.43
C ILE A 165 13.63 -14.46 -4.81
N LYS A 166 12.49 -14.04 -5.37
CA LYS A 166 12.02 -14.48 -6.68
C LYS A 166 13.09 -14.21 -7.73
N GLN A 167 13.64 -13.00 -7.78
CA GLN A 167 14.68 -12.63 -8.71
C GLN A 167 15.92 -13.51 -8.54
N TYR A 168 16.35 -13.76 -7.29
CA TYR A 168 17.50 -14.62 -7.02
C TYR A 168 17.27 -16.06 -7.49
N LEU A 169 16.06 -16.61 -7.30
CA LEU A 169 15.67 -17.94 -7.76
C LEU A 169 15.58 -18.00 -9.29
N ASP A 170 15.01 -16.98 -9.93
CA ASP A 170 14.95 -16.84 -11.39
C ASP A 170 16.37 -16.80 -11.98
N ASP A 171 17.32 -16.14 -11.31
CA ASP A 171 18.74 -16.07 -11.71
C ASP A 171 19.48 -17.41 -11.56
N GLN A 172 18.93 -18.38 -10.81
CA GLN A 172 19.53 -19.72 -10.71
C GLN A 172 19.17 -20.64 -11.89
N TRP A 173 18.31 -20.17 -12.80
CA TRP A 173 17.89 -20.94 -13.96
C TRP A 173 19.08 -21.39 -14.80
N GLY A 174 19.21 -22.70 -15.01
CA GLY A 174 20.32 -23.30 -15.77
C GLY A 174 21.66 -23.39 -15.03
N ILE A 175 21.76 -22.84 -13.81
CA ILE A 175 22.94 -22.94 -12.94
C ILE A 175 22.76 -24.09 -11.94
N ILE A 176 21.59 -24.14 -11.29
CA ILE A 176 21.19 -25.24 -10.42
C ILE A 176 20.33 -26.19 -11.26
N HIS A 177 20.70 -27.46 -11.32
CA HIS A 177 19.86 -28.46 -11.96
C HIS A 177 18.51 -28.51 -11.22
N THR A 178 17.40 -28.30 -11.94
CA THR A 178 16.00 -28.47 -11.49
C THR A 178 15.49 -27.50 -10.42
N LEU A 179 15.28 -26.23 -10.78
CA LEU A 179 14.31 -25.36 -10.11
C LEU A 179 13.43 -24.68 -11.16
N TYR A 180 12.12 -24.94 -11.11
CA TYR A 180 11.12 -24.37 -11.99
C TYR A 180 10.22 -23.40 -11.22
N GLN A 181 9.61 -22.44 -11.90
CA GLN A 181 8.68 -21.50 -11.27
C GLN A 181 7.47 -22.16 -10.60
N GLU A 182 7.11 -23.37 -11.05
CA GLU A 182 6.09 -24.22 -10.40
C GLU A 182 6.50 -24.67 -8.99
N ASP A 183 7.80 -24.80 -8.71
CA ASP A 183 8.30 -25.24 -7.40
C ASP A 183 8.12 -24.17 -6.31
N TYR A 184 7.98 -22.90 -6.70
CA TYR A 184 7.85 -21.75 -5.79
C TYR A 184 6.69 -20.83 -6.16
N ARG A 185 5.57 -21.40 -6.61
CA ARG A 185 4.42 -20.64 -7.11
C ARG A 185 3.83 -19.65 -6.09
N SER A 186 3.66 -20.08 -4.83
CA SER A 186 3.14 -19.22 -3.76
C SER A 186 4.05 -18.01 -3.51
N LEU A 187 5.37 -18.17 -3.66
CA LEU A 187 6.32 -17.07 -3.57
C LEU A 187 6.12 -16.07 -4.71
N ILE A 188 5.89 -16.56 -5.94
CA ILE A 188 5.60 -15.70 -7.10
C ILE A 188 4.33 -14.91 -6.82
N ASP A 189 3.24 -15.60 -6.46
CA ASP A 189 1.94 -14.96 -6.22
C ASP A 189 2.00 -13.94 -5.07
N ALA A 190 2.75 -14.21 -3.99
CA ALA A 190 2.98 -13.26 -2.91
C ALA A 190 3.88 -12.07 -3.34
N SER A 191 4.92 -12.31 -4.14
CA SER A 191 5.81 -11.26 -4.63
C SER A 191 5.12 -10.30 -5.60
N GLU A 192 4.13 -10.78 -6.35
CA GLU A 192 3.37 -10.00 -7.32
C GLU A 192 2.17 -9.27 -6.69
N ALA A 193 1.85 -9.52 -5.42
CA ALA A 193 0.70 -8.92 -4.74
C ALA A 193 0.70 -7.39 -4.86
N GLY A 194 1.86 -6.75 -4.71
CA GLY A 194 1.98 -5.29 -4.87
C GLY A 194 1.58 -4.80 -6.26
N ILE A 195 2.02 -5.48 -7.32
CA ILE A 195 1.65 -5.13 -8.71
C ILE A 195 0.17 -5.37 -8.96
N ARG A 196 -0.40 -6.46 -8.42
CA ARG A 196 -1.84 -6.75 -8.52
C ARG A 196 -2.67 -5.66 -7.85
N ILE A 197 -2.24 -5.18 -6.69
CA ILE A 197 -2.90 -4.05 -5.99
C ILE A 197 -2.76 -2.76 -6.79
N THR A 198 -1.60 -2.48 -7.41
CA THR A 198 -1.45 -1.32 -8.31
C THR A 198 -2.44 -1.36 -9.47
N TYR A 199 -2.69 -2.54 -10.04
CA TYR A 199 -3.62 -2.69 -11.17
C TYR A 199 -5.09 -2.64 -10.75
N SER A 200 -5.42 -3.20 -9.59
CA SER A 200 -6.78 -3.23 -9.03
C SER A 200 -6.81 -2.73 -7.58
N PRO A 201 -6.67 -1.41 -7.33
CA PRO A 201 -6.63 -0.86 -5.97
C PRO A 201 -7.94 -1.10 -5.20
N THR A 202 -9.09 -1.20 -5.88
CA THR A 202 -10.39 -1.48 -5.26
C THR A 202 -10.43 -2.86 -4.58
N ASP A 203 -9.60 -3.80 -5.04
CA ASP A 203 -9.58 -5.18 -4.57
C ASP A 203 -8.53 -5.39 -3.45
N ILE A 204 -7.97 -4.31 -2.90
CA ILE A 204 -6.86 -4.36 -1.95
C ILE A 204 -7.12 -5.31 -0.77
N GLY A 205 -8.33 -5.33 -0.21
CA GLY A 205 -8.68 -6.19 0.92
C GLY A 205 -8.61 -7.68 0.58
N SER A 206 -9.07 -8.09 -0.61
CA SER A 206 -9.00 -9.50 -1.04
C SER A 206 -7.56 -9.88 -1.43
N LEU A 207 -6.83 -8.99 -2.11
CA LEU A 207 -5.45 -9.21 -2.52
C LEU A 207 -4.50 -9.32 -1.33
N ILE A 208 -4.73 -8.54 -0.28
CA ILE A 208 -3.97 -8.64 0.97
C ILE A 208 -4.24 -9.96 1.71
N ASN A 209 -5.49 -10.41 1.75
CA ASN A 209 -5.80 -11.74 2.31
C ASN A 209 -5.12 -12.85 1.50
N GLY A 210 -5.16 -12.76 0.16
CA GLY A 210 -4.43 -13.67 -0.71
C GLY A 210 -2.92 -13.61 -0.49
N PHE A 211 -2.35 -12.43 -0.21
CA PHE A 211 -0.95 -12.28 0.16
C PHE A 211 -0.63 -13.02 1.46
N ARG A 212 -1.46 -12.87 2.50
CA ARG A 212 -1.30 -13.60 3.78
C ARG A 212 -1.24 -15.11 3.55
N ASP A 213 -2.21 -15.65 2.81
CA ASP A 213 -2.31 -17.09 2.58
C ASP A 213 -1.10 -17.60 1.76
N ASN A 214 -0.70 -16.87 0.71
CA ASN A 214 0.49 -17.21 -0.08
C ASN A 214 1.79 -17.08 0.73
N MET A 215 1.85 -16.19 1.72
CA MET A 215 3.00 -16.06 2.62
C MET A 215 3.17 -17.28 3.52
N GLU A 216 2.07 -17.79 4.07
CA GLU A 216 2.09 -19.04 4.86
C GLU A 216 2.59 -20.21 4.02
N ASP A 217 2.06 -20.34 2.79
CA ASP A 217 2.50 -21.37 1.84
C ASP A 217 3.96 -21.20 1.40
N THR A 218 4.40 -19.96 1.19
CA THR A 218 5.80 -19.62 0.85
C THR A 218 6.74 -20.07 1.96
N TYR A 219 6.41 -19.76 3.21
CA TYR A 219 7.22 -20.14 4.36
C TYR A 219 7.35 -21.67 4.49
N ASN A 220 6.29 -22.41 4.14
CA ASN A 220 6.26 -23.87 4.22
C ASN A 220 6.94 -24.59 3.04
N SER A 221 7.06 -23.93 1.88
CA SER A 221 7.55 -24.53 0.62
C SER A 221 9.00 -24.15 0.31
N VAL A 222 9.38 -22.88 0.46
CA VAL A 222 10.72 -22.38 0.11
C VAL A 222 11.85 -23.13 0.81
N PRO A 223 11.77 -23.45 2.12
CA PRO A 223 12.81 -24.21 2.81
C PRO A 223 12.96 -25.65 2.31
N LYS A 224 11.99 -26.18 1.53
CA LYS A 224 11.98 -27.54 0.98
C LYS A 224 12.49 -27.60 -0.47
N LEU A 225 12.73 -26.46 -1.12
CA LEU A 225 13.25 -26.41 -2.50
C LEU A 225 14.56 -27.19 -2.63
N ASN A 226 14.78 -27.79 -3.79
CA ASN A 226 16.00 -28.55 -4.08
C ASN A 226 17.17 -27.62 -4.46
N VAL A 227 17.60 -26.80 -3.49
CA VAL A 227 18.71 -25.84 -3.63
C VAL A 227 19.88 -26.20 -2.73
N ASN A 228 21.08 -25.69 -3.08
CA ASN A 228 22.28 -25.86 -2.26
C ASN A 228 22.11 -25.24 -0.84
N SER A 229 22.94 -25.65 0.11
CA SER A 229 22.83 -25.25 1.51
C SER A 229 22.97 -23.74 1.71
N THR A 230 23.90 -23.08 1.00
CA THR A 230 24.11 -21.64 1.11
C THR A 230 22.88 -20.86 0.68
N LEU A 231 22.29 -21.23 -0.46
CA LEU A 231 21.07 -20.63 -0.96
C LEU A 231 19.91 -20.90 -0.01
N ARG A 232 19.76 -22.12 0.52
CA ARG A 232 18.70 -22.45 1.48
C ARG A 232 18.75 -21.56 2.71
N GLU A 233 19.93 -21.31 3.27
CA GLU A 233 20.09 -20.44 4.44
C GLU A 233 19.82 -18.97 4.11
N PHE A 234 20.23 -18.50 2.92
CA PHE A 234 19.86 -17.15 2.44
C PHE A 234 18.33 -16.99 2.35
N LEU A 235 17.63 -17.94 1.73
CA LEU A 235 16.18 -17.90 1.57
C LEU A 235 15.46 -17.88 2.92
N LYS A 236 15.87 -18.74 3.85
CA LYS A 236 15.32 -18.75 5.21
C LYS A 236 15.53 -17.42 5.92
N ALA A 237 16.73 -16.83 5.81
CA ALA A 237 17.04 -15.56 6.46
C ALA A 237 16.14 -14.43 5.93
N GLN A 238 15.88 -14.37 4.62
CA GLN A 238 14.97 -13.37 4.05
C GLN A 238 13.52 -13.51 4.54
N LEU A 239 13.07 -14.74 4.85
CA LEU A 239 11.72 -15.03 5.33
C LEU A 239 11.53 -14.87 6.85
N THR A 240 12.60 -14.88 7.66
CA THR A 240 12.54 -14.91 9.14
C THR A 240 12.89 -13.60 9.84
N LEU A 241 13.26 -12.55 9.12
CA LEU A 241 13.67 -11.29 9.74
C LEU A 241 12.47 -10.54 10.34
N ASN A 242 12.30 -10.78 11.65
CA ASN A 242 11.63 -9.92 12.63
C ASN A 242 12.18 -8.50 12.59
#